data_AF-A0A7K9KB29-F1
#
_entry.id   AF-A0A7K9KB29-F1
#
_cell.length_a   1.000
_cell.length_b   1.000
_cell.length_c   1.000
_cell.angle_alpha   90.00
_cell.angle_beta   90.00
_cell.angle_gamma   90.00
#
_symmetry.space_group_name_H-M   'P 1'
#
loop_
_entity.id
_entity.type
_entity.pdbx_description
1 polymer ?
#
loop_
_entity_poly.entity_id
_entity_poly.type
_entity_poly.pdbx_seq_one_letter_code
_entity_poly.pdbx_strand_id
1 'polypeptide(L)'
;MDEESLEAAIQTYNAQLEQVELALGAGQDPSQRSDLMQLQEDLKQLIELTESSLVAVKKSKLLATLDTDASSSSPAGLPGQESSAQDEEYAAFKEAIAGLGTDEEPAADGSEISSEREGETGRKPKSKCSEEEEESEREEEELSGMKVKAPYYSSWGTLEYHNAMIVGTEELEDSSAGVRVLYLYPTHKSLKPCPFFLDDKCRFQENCRFSHGQVVSVEELQPFQEPDLSSLGVGSACLAKHSDGIWYTAKITDVDTGYYTVKFDSLLLKEAVVEGDSVIPPLRSEDAAESGESDEDSVDDSGYAKGVPENGEWSPACSSSFGGWEAHTRGIGSKLLVQMGYEFGKGLGKNGEGRVEPVQAVVLPRGKSLDQCAEVLQKKKQGKLEPGKSRKCRAKGSNSVQPGGRKAPRNVFDFLNEKLRGKSAGDKAGGVALPQRNSKEIYHASKSTKKALSVSLFQTTEKIEQTQRDIRGIQQALARNIGRHSIAAAQLEEKLANAHKQLGQLQAQEARLQREQKKADTHKKMTEF
;
A
#
# COMPACT_ATOMS: atom_id res chain seq x y z
N MET A 1 16.13 -0.86 -35.90
CA MET A 1 15.08 -1.37 -36.80
C MET A 1 14.66 -0.19 -37.64
N ASP A 2 14.91 -0.24 -38.94
CA ASP A 2 14.61 0.87 -39.82
C ASP A 2 13.13 0.88 -40.19
N GLU A 3 12.54 2.06 -40.28
CA GLU A 3 11.11 2.28 -40.61
C GLU A 3 10.71 1.54 -41.90
N GLU A 4 11.54 1.67 -42.94
CA GLU A 4 11.35 1.01 -44.24
C GLU A 4 11.38 -0.52 -44.14
N SER A 5 12.18 -1.07 -43.22
CA SER A 5 12.27 -2.52 -43.01
C SER A 5 11.00 -3.08 -42.36
N LEU A 6 10.37 -2.32 -41.45
CA LEU A 6 9.12 -2.72 -40.80
C LEU A 6 7.94 -2.60 -41.76
N GLU A 7 7.91 -1.55 -42.59
CA GLU A 7 6.89 -1.39 -43.65
C GLU A 7 6.96 -2.52 -44.68
N ALA A 8 8.17 -2.90 -45.11
CA ALA A 8 8.37 -4.04 -46.00
C ALA A 8 7.91 -5.36 -45.35
N ALA A 9 8.21 -5.56 -44.06
CA ALA A 9 7.77 -6.76 -43.33
C ALA A 9 6.23 -6.85 -43.25
N ILE A 10 5.55 -5.75 -42.93
CA ILE A 10 4.08 -5.68 -42.91
C ILE A 10 3.49 -6.03 -44.27
N GLN A 11 4.06 -5.52 -45.37
CA GLN A 11 3.62 -5.87 -46.72
C GLN A 11 3.79 -7.37 -47.02
N THR A 12 4.90 -7.98 -46.59
CA THR A 12 5.11 -9.42 -46.76
C THR A 12 4.13 -10.27 -45.94
N TYR A 13 3.82 -9.87 -44.71
CA TYR A 13 2.86 -10.59 -43.87
C TYR A 13 1.43 -10.46 -44.39
N ASN A 14 1.04 -9.29 -44.90
CA ASN A 14 -0.26 -9.11 -45.55
C ASN A 14 -0.40 -9.99 -46.81
N ALA A 15 0.65 -10.06 -47.64
CA ALA A 15 0.65 -10.95 -48.81
C ALA A 15 0.55 -12.44 -48.41
N GLN A 16 1.17 -12.84 -47.31
CA GLN A 16 1.05 -14.20 -46.75
C GLN A 16 -0.36 -14.46 -46.19
N LEU A 17 -0.97 -13.47 -45.53
CA LEU A 17 -2.32 -13.56 -44.99
C LEU A 17 -3.35 -13.76 -46.12
N GLU A 18 -3.24 -12.99 -47.21
CA GLU A 18 -4.09 -13.16 -48.40
C GLU A 18 -3.97 -14.56 -49.01
N GLN A 19 -2.75 -15.13 -49.05
CA GLN A 19 -2.53 -16.49 -49.54
C GLN A 19 -3.21 -17.54 -48.65
N VAL A 20 -3.17 -17.36 -47.32
CA VAL A 20 -3.83 -18.24 -46.36
C VAL A 20 -5.35 -18.13 -46.47
N GLU A 21 -5.89 -16.93 -46.68
CA GLU A 21 -7.33 -16.70 -46.87
C GLU A 21 -7.84 -17.32 -48.18
N LEU A 22 -7.07 -17.22 -49.27
CA LEU A 22 -7.36 -17.91 -50.52
C LEU A 22 -7.33 -19.44 -50.35
N ALA A 23 -6.38 -19.98 -49.57
CA ALA A 23 -6.31 -21.42 -49.28
C ALA A 23 -7.50 -21.90 -48.43
N LEU A 24 -7.96 -21.10 -47.46
CA LEU A 24 -9.15 -21.35 -46.65
C LEU A 24 -10.44 -21.30 -47.48
N GLY A 25 -10.49 -20.45 -48.51
CA GLY A 25 -11.59 -20.33 -49.48
C GLY A 25 -11.65 -21.47 -50.50
N ALA A 26 -10.52 -22.07 -50.85
CA ALA A 26 -10.42 -23.16 -51.83
C ALA A 26 -10.90 -24.53 -51.32
N GLY A 27 -11.31 -24.65 -50.05
CA GLY A 27 -11.97 -25.86 -49.52
C GLY A 27 -11.05 -27.07 -49.33
N GLN A 28 -9.98 -26.90 -48.54
CA GLN A 28 -9.05 -27.99 -48.17
C GLN A 28 -9.60 -28.95 -47.09
N ASP A 29 -8.87 -30.05 -46.87
CA ASP A 29 -9.18 -31.10 -45.90
C ASP A 29 -9.46 -30.52 -44.48
N PRO A 30 -10.48 -31.02 -43.75
CA PRO A 30 -10.89 -30.47 -42.46
C PRO A 30 -9.79 -30.45 -41.40
N SER A 31 -8.76 -31.29 -41.51
CA SER A 31 -7.59 -31.29 -40.62
C SER A 31 -6.63 -30.12 -40.88
N GLN A 32 -6.42 -29.73 -42.15
CA GLN A 32 -5.56 -28.60 -42.52
C GLN A 32 -6.27 -27.26 -42.34
N ARG A 33 -7.61 -27.26 -42.33
CA ARG A 33 -8.41 -26.07 -42.12
C ARG A 33 -8.21 -25.46 -40.73
N SER A 34 -8.06 -26.27 -39.68
CA SER A 34 -7.78 -25.75 -38.33
C SER A 34 -6.40 -25.10 -38.26
N ASP A 35 -5.40 -25.72 -38.89
CA ASP A 35 -4.01 -25.22 -38.88
C ASP A 35 -3.89 -23.92 -39.66
N LEU A 36 -4.62 -23.79 -40.78
CA LEU A 36 -4.68 -22.55 -41.56
C LEU A 36 -5.45 -21.43 -40.84
N MET A 37 -6.48 -21.75 -40.05
CA MET A 37 -7.17 -20.76 -39.21
C MET A 37 -6.25 -20.25 -38.09
N GLN A 38 -5.47 -21.15 -37.47
CA GLN A 38 -4.47 -20.75 -36.47
C GLN A 38 -3.39 -19.86 -37.10
N LEU A 39 -2.87 -20.26 -38.27
CA LEU A 39 -1.89 -19.45 -39.00
C LEU A 39 -2.43 -18.07 -39.41
N GLN A 40 -3.71 -17.99 -39.78
CA GLN A 40 -4.37 -16.71 -40.08
C GLN A 40 -4.42 -15.79 -38.84
N GLU A 41 -4.72 -16.35 -37.67
CA GLU A 41 -4.76 -15.60 -36.42
C GLU A 41 -3.35 -15.16 -35.98
N ASP A 42 -2.37 -16.06 -36.07
CA ASP A 42 -0.97 -15.76 -35.76
C ASP A 42 -0.39 -14.68 -36.69
N LEU A 43 -0.70 -14.71 -37.99
CA LEU A 43 -0.28 -13.68 -38.94
C LEU A 43 -0.95 -12.32 -38.66
N LYS A 44 -2.22 -12.30 -38.27
CA LYS A 44 -2.91 -11.06 -37.86
C LYS A 44 -2.28 -10.45 -36.62
N GLN A 45 -1.96 -11.27 -35.61
CA GLN A 45 -1.26 -10.82 -34.40
C GLN A 45 0.15 -10.31 -34.72
N LEU A 46 0.87 -10.98 -35.62
CA LEU A 46 2.21 -10.55 -36.03
C LEU A 46 2.17 -9.18 -36.74
N ILE A 47 1.18 -8.96 -37.61
CA ILE A 47 0.96 -7.67 -38.28
C ILE A 47 0.72 -6.57 -37.24
N GLU A 48 -0.18 -6.79 -36.28
CA GLU A 48 -0.48 -5.82 -35.21
C GLU A 48 0.76 -5.48 -34.35
N LEU A 49 1.57 -6.48 -34.01
CA LEU A 49 2.82 -6.28 -33.26
C LEU A 49 3.86 -5.50 -34.09
N THR A 50 3.93 -5.75 -35.39
CA THR A 50 4.85 -5.00 -36.27
C THR A 50 4.36 -3.58 -36.56
N GLU A 51 3.05 -3.34 -36.66
CA GLU A 51 2.46 -2.01 -36.81
C GLU A 51 2.66 -1.16 -35.55
N SER A 52 2.43 -1.74 -34.36
CA SER A 52 2.69 -1.05 -33.10
C SER A 52 4.18 -0.72 -32.92
N SER A 53 5.08 -1.62 -33.30
CA SER A 53 6.53 -1.35 -33.33
C SER A 53 6.90 -0.22 -34.30
N LEU A 54 6.26 -0.17 -35.47
CA LEU A 54 6.46 0.89 -36.45
C LEU A 54 5.97 2.25 -35.95
N VAL A 55 4.81 2.30 -35.27
CA VAL A 55 4.30 3.52 -34.65
C VAL A 55 5.25 4.02 -33.56
N ALA A 56 5.82 3.11 -32.75
CA ALA A 56 6.80 3.46 -31.73
C ALA A 56 8.08 4.05 -32.36
N VAL A 57 8.59 3.46 -33.45
CA VAL A 57 9.76 3.98 -34.18
C VAL A 57 9.45 5.36 -34.78
N LYS A 58 8.29 5.54 -35.45
CA LYS A 58 7.86 6.84 -35.99
C LYS A 58 7.74 7.91 -34.90
N LYS A 59 7.18 7.57 -33.75
CA LYS A 59 7.09 8.47 -32.59
C LYS A 59 8.48 8.87 -32.09
N SER A 60 9.40 7.92 -31.94
CA SER A 60 10.77 8.21 -31.49
C SER A 60 11.53 9.12 -32.48
N LYS A 61 11.31 8.95 -33.79
CA LYS A 61 11.92 9.78 -34.84
C LYS A 61 11.38 11.20 -34.83
N LEU A 62 10.07 11.38 -34.62
CA LEU A 62 9.45 12.70 -34.47
C LEU A 62 9.93 13.42 -33.21
N LEU A 63 10.07 12.71 -32.09
CA LEU A 63 10.63 13.28 -30.87
C LEU A 63 12.09 13.72 -31.08
N ALA A 64 12.90 12.89 -31.75
CA ALA A 64 14.28 13.25 -32.07
C ALA A 64 14.38 14.50 -32.97
N THR A 65 13.45 14.72 -33.91
CA THR A 65 13.42 15.95 -34.73
C THR A 65 13.04 17.19 -33.91
N LEU A 66 12.11 17.07 -32.96
CA LEU A 66 11.73 18.18 -32.10
C LEU A 66 12.82 18.55 -31.09
N ASP A 67 13.55 17.57 -30.58
CA ASP A 67 14.70 17.80 -29.69
C ASP A 67 15.89 18.44 -30.42
N THR A 68 16.06 18.17 -31.72
CA THR A 68 17.09 18.83 -32.54
C THR A 68 16.73 20.28 -32.86
N ASP A 69 15.46 20.59 -33.10
CA ASP A 69 14.98 21.96 -33.29
C ASP A 69 15.06 22.77 -31.98
N ALA A 70 14.75 22.15 -30.83
CA ALA A 70 14.87 22.77 -29.51
C ALA A 70 16.34 23.03 -29.09
N SER A 71 17.28 22.20 -29.55
CA SER A 71 18.72 22.35 -29.26
C SER A 71 19.40 23.45 -30.09
N SER A 72 18.71 24.03 -31.08
CA SER A 72 19.23 25.12 -31.91
C SER A 72 18.91 26.53 -31.39
N SER A 73 18.10 26.66 -30.33
CA SER A 73 17.78 27.95 -29.72
C SER A 73 18.36 28.10 -28.31
N SER A 74 19.62 28.56 -28.24
CA SER A 74 20.13 29.28 -27.06
C SER A 74 20.37 30.75 -27.43
N PRO A 75 20.09 31.70 -26.52
CA PRO A 75 19.80 33.08 -26.88
C PRO A 75 21.07 33.93 -26.97
N ALA A 76 21.29 34.53 -28.14
CA ALA A 76 22.18 35.68 -28.26
C ALA A 76 21.58 36.67 -29.27
N GLY A 77 21.03 37.78 -28.75
CA GLY A 77 20.77 39.01 -29.51
C GLY A 77 19.37 39.13 -30.11
N LEU A 78 18.59 40.07 -29.55
CA LEU A 78 17.61 40.85 -30.31
C LEU A 78 18.30 41.58 -31.49
N PRO A 79 17.58 42.09 -32.52
CA PRO A 79 16.12 42.29 -32.62
C PRO A 79 15.49 41.79 -33.95
N GLY A 80 14.15 41.64 -33.97
CA GLY A 80 13.41 41.57 -35.24
C GLY A 80 12.15 40.71 -35.20
N GLN A 81 11.04 41.35 -34.85
CA GLN A 81 9.71 41.20 -35.43
C GLN A 81 9.48 40.00 -36.39
N GLU A 82 8.72 39.00 -35.95
CA GLU A 82 7.73 38.25 -36.74
C GLU A 82 6.92 37.35 -35.77
N SER A 83 5.85 37.90 -35.20
CA SER A 83 4.83 37.13 -34.46
C SER A 83 3.93 36.43 -35.47
N SER A 84 3.97 35.09 -35.49
CA SER A 84 3.07 34.29 -36.29
C SER A 84 1.63 34.50 -35.84
N ALA A 85 0.72 34.66 -36.80
CA ALA A 85 -0.73 34.89 -36.62
C ALA A 85 -1.46 33.87 -35.73
N GLN A 86 -0.81 32.77 -35.34
CA GLN A 86 -1.34 31.75 -34.43
C GLN A 86 -1.33 32.20 -32.97
N ASP A 87 -0.42 33.10 -32.58
CA ASP A 87 -0.35 33.62 -31.21
C ASP A 87 -1.49 34.61 -30.91
N GLU A 88 -1.94 35.36 -31.93
CA GLU A 88 -3.12 36.23 -31.84
C GLU A 88 -4.41 35.41 -31.73
N GLU A 89 -4.53 34.30 -32.48
CA GLU A 89 -5.71 33.44 -32.45
C GLU A 89 -5.82 32.70 -31.10
N TYR A 90 -4.69 32.27 -30.53
CA TYR A 90 -4.62 31.66 -29.19
C TYR A 90 -4.88 32.67 -28.07
N ALA A 91 -4.42 33.92 -28.22
CA ALA A 91 -4.73 34.99 -27.28
C ALA A 91 -6.23 35.36 -27.30
N ALA A 92 -6.81 35.48 -28.50
CA ALA A 92 -8.24 35.75 -28.66
C ALA A 92 -9.10 34.60 -28.12
N PHE A 93 -8.66 33.35 -28.26
CA PHE A 93 -9.35 32.18 -27.68
C PHE A 93 -9.29 32.18 -26.15
N LYS A 94 -8.14 32.53 -25.55
CA LYS A 94 -8.01 32.68 -24.09
C LYS A 94 -8.92 33.79 -23.55
N GLU A 95 -9.01 34.91 -24.27
CA GLU A 95 -9.87 36.03 -23.88
C GLU A 95 -11.36 35.68 -24.01
N ALA A 96 -11.75 34.92 -25.02
CA ALA A 96 -13.13 34.43 -25.19
C ALA A 96 -13.56 33.46 -24.08
N ILE A 97 -12.65 32.60 -23.60
CA ILE A 97 -12.91 31.70 -22.46
C ILE A 97 -13.02 32.49 -21.15
N ALA A 98 -12.18 33.51 -20.97
CA ALA A 98 -12.25 34.39 -19.80
C ALA A 98 -13.54 35.22 -19.77
N GLY A 99 -14.02 35.69 -20.93
CA GLY A 99 -15.25 36.47 -21.07
C GLY A 99 -16.56 35.69 -20.89
N LEU A 100 -16.51 34.35 -20.89
CA LEU A 100 -17.67 33.48 -20.65
C LEU A 100 -17.73 32.96 -19.19
N GLY A 101 -16.76 33.33 -18.35
CA GLY A 101 -16.54 32.74 -17.03
C GLY A 101 -16.77 33.64 -15.82
N THR A 102 -17.26 34.88 -15.96
CA THR A 102 -17.46 35.78 -14.82
C THR A 102 -18.62 36.77 -15.03
N ASP A 103 -19.85 36.37 -14.67
CA ASP A 103 -20.88 37.30 -14.20
C ASP A 103 -20.75 37.39 -12.67
N GLU A 104 -19.80 38.16 -12.16
CA GLU A 104 -19.79 38.69 -10.79
C GLU A 104 -19.10 40.06 -10.87
N GLU A 105 -19.89 41.14 -10.78
CA GLU A 105 -19.39 42.50 -10.61
C GLU A 105 -18.74 42.67 -9.21
N PRO A 106 -17.65 43.45 -9.08
CA PRO A 106 -17.04 43.75 -7.80
C PRO A 106 -17.69 44.98 -7.15
N ALA A 107 -18.09 44.87 -5.89
CA ALA A 107 -18.50 46.01 -5.07
C ALA A 107 -17.28 46.71 -4.44
N ALA A 108 -17.27 48.04 -4.51
CA ALA A 108 -16.29 48.92 -3.89
C ALA A 108 -16.56 49.20 -2.40
N ASP A 109 -15.49 49.61 -1.72
CA ASP A 109 -15.28 49.92 -0.31
C ASP A 109 -16.14 51.08 0.27
N GLY A 110 -16.38 51.09 1.60
CA GLY A 110 -16.70 52.31 2.38
C GLY A 110 -17.87 52.30 3.39
N SER A 111 -17.60 51.86 4.64
CA SER A 111 -17.99 52.40 5.98
C SER A 111 -19.35 53.08 6.31
N GLU A 112 -19.93 52.61 7.43
CA GLU A 112 -20.81 53.26 8.47
C GLU A 112 -22.27 53.72 8.17
N ILE A 113 -23.27 53.07 8.80
CA ILE A 113 -24.08 53.55 9.95
C ILE A 113 -25.34 52.66 10.17
N SER A 114 -25.89 52.75 11.38
CA SER A 114 -26.86 51.95 12.11
C SER A 114 -28.30 51.85 11.57
N SER A 115 -29.03 50.76 11.91
CA SER A 115 -30.27 50.75 12.74
C SER A 115 -31.19 49.54 12.48
N GLU A 116 -32.06 49.30 13.45
CA GLU A 116 -32.79 48.08 13.80
C GLU A 116 -33.96 47.68 12.85
N ARG A 117 -34.37 46.41 12.97
CA ARG A 117 -35.76 45.90 13.16
C ARG A 117 -36.27 44.87 12.13
N GLU A 118 -37.11 43.99 12.69
CA GLU A 118 -37.65 42.67 12.31
C GLU A 118 -38.36 42.51 10.96
N GLY A 119 -38.44 41.26 10.48
CA GLY A 119 -39.46 40.82 9.51
C GLY A 119 -39.16 39.50 8.78
N GLU A 120 -39.94 38.46 9.08
CA GLU A 120 -39.97 37.16 8.40
C GLU A 120 -40.15 37.26 6.87
N THR A 121 -39.53 36.34 6.10
CA THR A 121 -40.24 35.33 5.27
C THR A 121 -39.22 34.48 4.49
N GLY A 122 -39.45 33.17 4.49
CA GLY A 122 -38.51 32.19 3.97
C GLY A 122 -38.46 32.09 2.44
N ARG A 123 -37.31 31.60 1.96
CA ARG A 123 -37.15 30.66 0.84
C ARG A 123 -35.69 30.20 0.81
N LYS A 124 -35.45 28.92 1.13
CA LYS A 124 -34.17 28.26 0.87
C LYS A 124 -34.04 28.02 -0.65
N PRO A 125 -32.92 28.37 -1.30
CA PRO A 125 -32.50 27.67 -2.50
C PRO A 125 -31.72 26.41 -2.09
N LYS A 126 -32.13 25.27 -2.64
CA LYS A 126 -31.42 23.99 -2.58
C LYS A 126 -30.50 23.86 -3.80
N SER A 127 -29.43 23.10 -3.58
CA SER A 127 -28.65 22.29 -4.55
C SER A 127 -27.82 23.02 -5.61
N LYS A 128 -26.62 23.43 -5.21
CA LYS A 128 -25.42 23.50 -6.07
C LYS A 128 -24.21 22.74 -5.49
N CYS A 129 -24.38 22.04 -4.37
CA CYS A 129 -23.28 21.46 -3.56
C CYS A 129 -22.94 19.99 -3.90
N SER A 130 -23.59 19.35 -4.88
CA SER A 130 -23.41 17.90 -5.11
C SER A 130 -22.52 17.55 -6.30
N GLU A 131 -22.25 18.49 -7.21
CA GLU A 131 -21.46 18.21 -8.41
C GLU A 131 -19.97 18.45 -8.13
N GLU A 132 -19.62 19.51 -7.40
CA GLU A 132 -18.25 19.83 -6.99
C GLU A 132 -17.66 18.78 -6.01
N GLU A 133 -18.47 18.27 -5.08
CA GLU A 133 -18.05 17.19 -4.16
C GLU A 133 -17.85 15.84 -4.89
N GLU A 134 -18.59 15.59 -5.98
CA GLU A 134 -18.42 14.36 -6.77
C GLU A 134 -17.25 14.43 -7.75
N GLU A 135 -16.84 15.61 -8.19
CA GLU A 135 -15.64 15.81 -9.02
C GLU A 135 -14.35 15.68 -8.20
N SER A 136 -14.28 16.35 -7.04
CA SER A 136 -13.09 16.28 -6.18
C SER A 136 -12.80 14.84 -5.74
N GLU A 137 -13.81 14.10 -5.25
CA GLU A 137 -13.68 12.68 -4.87
C GLU A 137 -13.18 11.77 -6.03
N ARG A 138 -13.49 12.11 -7.29
CA ARG A 138 -13.03 11.34 -8.46
C ARG A 138 -11.55 11.59 -8.76
N GLU A 139 -11.10 12.82 -8.59
CA GLU A 139 -9.69 13.19 -8.74
C GLU A 139 -8.82 12.57 -7.65
N GLU A 140 -9.29 12.53 -6.39
CA GLU A 140 -8.56 11.86 -5.29
C GLU A 140 -8.33 10.37 -5.58
N GLU A 141 -9.33 9.72 -6.19
CA GLU A 141 -9.27 8.31 -6.56
C GLU A 141 -8.34 8.03 -7.76
N GLU A 142 -8.18 8.98 -8.68
CA GLU A 142 -7.30 8.84 -9.84
C GLU A 142 -5.82 9.01 -9.46
N LEU A 143 -5.54 9.90 -8.51
CA LEU A 143 -4.19 10.10 -7.96
C LEU A 143 -3.77 8.96 -7.03
N SER A 144 -4.73 8.27 -6.39
CA SER A 144 -4.47 7.15 -5.50
C SER A 144 -3.82 5.96 -6.23
N GLY A 145 -2.62 5.58 -5.79
CA GLY A 145 -1.83 4.49 -6.35
C GLY A 145 -0.81 4.93 -7.42
N MET A 146 -0.74 6.22 -7.76
CA MET A 146 0.34 6.75 -8.60
C MET A 146 1.69 6.63 -7.87
N LYS A 147 2.70 6.09 -8.58
CA LYS A 147 4.07 6.05 -8.10
C LYS A 147 4.74 7.39 -8.43
N VAL A 148 5.39 7.98 -7.44
CA VAL A 148 6.07 9.27 -7.53
C VAL A 148 7.39 9.20 -6.75
N LYS A 149 8.20 10.25 -6.84
CA LYS A 149 9.35 10.43 -5.97
C LYS A 149 9.10 11.65 -5.10
N ALA A 150 9.13 11.45 -3.78
CA ALA A 150 8.72 12.45 -2.80
C ALA A 150 9.90 12.83 -1.88
N PRO A 151 9.95 14.10 -1.43
CA PRO A 151 10.88 14.54 -0.40
C PRO A 151 10.64 13.76 0.90
N TYR A 152 11.74 13.39 1.55
CA TYR A 152 11.80 12.74 2.85
C TYR A 152 12.79 13.50 3.71
N TYR A 153 12.32 13.94 4.87
CA TYR A 153 13.16 14.58 5.87
C TYR A 153 13.66 13.51 6.84
N SER A 154 14.96 13.22 6.76
CA SER A 154 15.61 12.38 7.75
C SER A 154 15.53 13.02 9.13
N SER A 155 15.56 12.22 10.20
CA SER A 155 15.56 12.72 11.59
C SER A 155 16.71 13.68 11.93
N TRP A 156 17.75 13.71 11.09
CA TRP A 156 18.90 14.60 11.21
C TRP A 156 18.81 15.86 10.33
N GLY A 157 17.68 16.08 9.64
CA GLY A 157 17.40 17.28 8.85
C GLY A 157 17.87 17.23 7.39
N THR A 158 18.42 16.10 6.91
CA THR A 158 18.78 15.93 5.50
C THR A 158 17.53 15.69 4.66
N LEU A 159 17.34 16.50 3.61
CA LEU A 159 16.30 16.33 2.60
C LEU A 159 16.79 15.34 1.53
N GLU A 160 16.07 14.23 1.38
CA GLU A 160 16.35 13.22 0.36
C GLU A 160 15.08 12.89 -0.42
N TYR A 161 15.18 12.60 -1.71
CA TYR A 161 14.04 12.22 -2.52
C TYR A 161 13.96 10.70 -2.65
N HIS A 162 12.85 10.11 -2.18
CA HIS A 162 12.63 8.67 -2.17
C HIS A 162 11.38 8.29 -2.97
N ASN A 163 11.39 7.10 -3.57
CA ASN A 163 10.21 6.62 -4.29
C ASN A 163 9.07 6.33 -3.32
N ALA A 164 7.90 6.84 -3.66
CA ALA A 164 6.69 6.77 -2.86
C ALA A 164 5.46 6.52 -3.75
N MET A 165 4.33 6.23 -3.10
CA MET A 165 3.04 6.03 -3.74
C MET A 165 2.02 6.96 -3.10
N ILE A 166 1.23 7.65 -3.92
CA ILE A 166 0.16 8.54 -3.45
C ILE A 166 -1.00 7.68 -2.92
N VAL A 167 -1.51 8.02 -1.74
CA VAL A 167 -2.66 7.34 -1.10
C VAL A 167 -3.96 8.09 -1.38
N GLY A 168 -3.89 9.41 -1.31
CA GLY A 168 -5.01 10.33 -1.52
C GLY A 168 -4.54 11.77 -1.39
N THR A 169 -5.42 12.69 -1.75
CA THR A 169 -5.26 14.13 -1.57
C THR A 169 -5.58 14.52 -0.13
N GLU A 170 -4.85 15.50 0.40
CA GLU A 170 -5.08 16.07 1.72
C GLU A 170 -4.66 17.53 1.70
N GLU A 171 -5.52 18.41 2.21
CA GLU A 171 -5.23 19.85 2.30
C GLU A 171 -4.12 20.09 3.34
N LEU A 172 -3.09 20.84 2.96
CA LEU A 172 -2.06 21.27 3.91
C LEU A 172 -2.61 22.36 4.85
N GLU A 173 -1.90 22.61 5.94
CA GLU A 173 -2.19 23.70 6.89
C GLU A 173 -2.23 25.08 6.20
N ASP A 174 -1.55 25.23 5.06
CA ASP A 174 -1.53 26.44 4.24
C ASP A 174 -2.72 26.58 3.27
N SER A 175 -3.73 25.70 3.35
CA SER A 175 -4.86 25.61 2.40
C SER A 175 -4.43 25.32 0.95
N SER A 176 -3.20 24.86 0.74
CA SER A 176 -2.70 24.39 -0.54
C SER A 176 -3.01 22.90 -0.74
N ALA A 177 -3.20 22.50 -2.00
CA ALA A 177 -3.48 21.11 -2.35
C ALA A 177 -2.23 20.23 -2.10
N GLY A 178 -2.38 19.27 -1.19
CA GLY A 178 -1.36 18.30 -0.86
C GLY A 178 -1.76 16.89 -1.24
N VAL A 179 -0.77 16.02 -1.29
CA VAL A 179 -1.00 14.58 -1.40
C VAL A 179 -0.29 13.85 -0.28
N ARG A 180 -0.96 12.83 0.25
CA ARG A 180 -0.37 11.91 1.22
C ARG A 180 0.37 10.80 0.49
N VAL A 181 1.66 10.64 0.78
CA VAL A 181 2.54 9.66 0.15
C VAL A 181 3.03 8.60 1.14
N LEU A 182 3.16 7.36 0.66
CA LEU A 182 3.76 6.23 1.36
C LEU A 182 5.03 5.76 0.65
N TYR A 183 6.14 5.67 1.37
CA TYR A 183 7.42 5.24 0.79
C TYR A 183 7.41 3.75 0.41
N LEU A 184 7.87 3.44 -0.80
CA LEU A 184 7.88 2.08 -1.36
C LEU A 184 8.92 1.16 -0.71
N TYR A 185 10.02 1.74 -0.22
CA TYR A 185 11.17 1.00 0.29
C TYR A 185 11.36 1.20 1.80
N PRO A 186 10.46 0.67 2.65
CA PRO A 186 10.57 0.85 4.09
C PRO A 186 11.78 0.08 4.64
N THR A 187 12.76 0.81 5.18
CA THR A 187 13.95 0.27 5.87
C THR A 187 13.71 -0.02 7.36
N HIS A 188 12.65 0.56 7.92
CA HIS A 188 12.28 0.38 9.32
C HIS A 188 10.80 0.01 9.47
N LYS A 189 10.47 -0.66 10.58
CA LYS A 189 9.07 -1.02 10.92
C LYS A 189 8.14 0.18 11.05
N SER A 190 8.67 1.35 11.39
CA SER A 190 7.92 2.61 11.47
C SER A 190 7.57 3.16 10.09
N LEU A 191 8.36 2.89 9.05
CA LEU A 191 8.12 3.35 7.68
C LEU A 191 7.15 2.44 6.92
N LYS A 192 6.89 1.23 7.43
CA LYS A 192 5.91 0.33 6.84
C LYS A 192 4.51 0.94 6.89
N PRO A 193 3.74 0.90 5.79
CA PRO A 193 2.39 1.42 5.78
C PRO A 193 1.49 0.65 6.73
N CYS A 194 0.65 1.38 7.46
CA CYS A 194 -0.31 0.81 8.40
C CYS A 194 -1.49 0.19 7.65
N PRO A 195 -1.73 -1.13 7.73
CA PRO A 195 -2.86 -1.76 7.04
C PRO A 195 -4.22 -1.24 7.52
N PHE A 196 -4.31 -0.85 8.79
CA PHE A 196 -5.55 -0.30 9.35
C PHE A 196 -5.81 1.15 8.94
N PHE A 197 -4.76 1.90 8.60
CA PHE A 197 -4.89 3.27 8.12
C PHE A 197 -5.44 3.29 6.70
N LEU A 198 -4.90 2.42 5.84
CA LEU A 198 -5.41 2.22 4.47
C LEU A 198 -6.88 1.77 4.41
N ASP A 199 -7.37 1.22 5.52
CA ASP A 199 -8.74 0.73 5.72
C ASP A 199 -9.64 1.75 6.44
N ASP A 200 -9.14 2.96 6.75
CA ASP A 200 -9.78 4.01 7.56
C ASP A 200 -10.21 3.56 8.97
N LYS A 201 -9.54 2.54 9.52
CA LYS A 201 -9.86 1.93 10.83
C LYS A 201 -8.80 2.19 11.89
N CYS A 202 -7.72 2.91 11.56
CA CYS A 202 -6.67 3.20 12.51
C CYS A 202 -7.10 4.28 13.51
N ARG A 203 -6.92 3.98 14.80
CA ARG A 203 -7.29 4.91 15.90
C ARG A 203 -6.11 5.72 16.44
N PHE A 204 -4.90 5.46 15.95
CA PHE A 204 -3.67 5.92 16.58
C PHE A 204 -3.02 7.12 15.89
N GLN A 205 -3.59 7.62 14.77
CA GLN A 205 -3.09 8.76 13.97
C GLN A 205 -1.54 8.75 13.92
N GLU A 206 -0.88 9.83 14.28
CA GLU A 206 0.58 9.99 14.23
C GLU A 206 1.35 9.12 15.25
N ASN A 207 0.69 8.56 16.26
CA ASN A 207 1.30 7.68 17.26
C ASN A 207 1.22 6.19 16.88
N CYS A 208 0.87 5.89 15.62
CA CYS A 208 0.77 4.52 15.14
C CYS A 208 2.15 3.84 15.10
N ARG A 209 2.16 2.51 15.29
CA ARG A 209 3.39 1.70 15.19
C ARG A 209 3.96 1.65 13.77
N PHE A 210 3.09 1.88 12.79
CA PHE A 210 3.29 1.83 11.35
C PHE A 210 3.03 3.21 10.75
N SER A 211 3.62 3.50 9.60
CA SER A 211 3.51 4.77 8.90
C SER A 211 2.10 5.01 8.40
N HIS A 212 1.60 6.24 8.59
CA HIS A 212 0.43 6.78 7.88
C HIS A 212 0.84 7.60 6.65
N GLY A 213 2.12 7.61 6.31
CA GLY A 213 2.67 8.43 5.25
C GLY A 213 2.94 9.86 5.68
N GLN A 214 3.35 10.66 4.71
CA GLN A 214 3.65 12.07 4.88
C GLN A 214 2.81 12.87 3.87
N VAL A 215 2.29 14.02 4.28
CA VAL A 215 1.63 14.96 3.37
C VAL A 215 2.69 15.85 2.75
N VAL A 216 2.69 15.96 1.43
CA VAL A 216 3.66 16.70 0.62
C VAL A 216 2.90 17.52 -0.42
N SER A 217 3.38 18.72 -0.72
CA SER A 217 2.84 19.58 -1.77
C SER A 217 3.05 18.96 -3.15
N VAL A 218 2.07 19.12 -4.05
CA VAL A 218 2.15 18.56 -5.42
C VAL A 218 3.36 19.09 -6.20
N GLU A 219 3.79 20.32 -5.93
CA GLU A 219 4.94 20.97 -6.56
C GLU A 219 6.30 20.34 -6.17
N GLU A 220 6.39 19.70 -5.01
CA GLU A 220 7.62 19.07 -4.54
C GLU A 220 7.77 17.63 -5.06
N LEU A 221 6.75 17.09 -5.75
CA LEU A 221 6.80 15.74 -6.29
C LEU A 221 7.61 15.69 -7.58
N GLN A 222 8.41 14.63 -7.70
CA GLN A 222 9.14 14.31 -8.92
C GLN A 222 8.57 13.05 -9.58
N PRO A 223 8.78 12.88 -10.91
CA PRO A 223 8.44 11.64 -11.59
C PRO A 223 9.10 10.43 -10.93
N PHE A 224 8.41 9.30 -10.94
CA PHE A 224 8.94 8.05 -10.41
C PHE A 224 10.19 7.62 -11.18
N GLN A 225 11.26 7.31 -10.44
CA GLN A 225 12.51 6.83 -11.00
C GLN A 225 12.68 5.35 -10.68
N GLU A 226 12.71 4.49 -11.69
CA GLU A 226 13.01 3.08 -11.50
C GLU A 226 14.48 2.89 -11.10
N PRO A 227 14.78 2.01 -10.11
CA PRO A 227 16.15 1.70 -9.73
C PRO A 227 16.90 1.06 -10.90
N ASP A 228 18.07 1.61 -11.25
CA ASP A 228 18.91 1.03 -12.29
C ASP A 228 19.65 -0.20 -11.75
N LEU A 229 19.26 -1.38 -12.23
CA LEU A 229 19.86 -2.65 -11.85
C LEU A 229 21.13 -2.99 -12.65
N SER A 230 21.49 -2.18 -13.66
CA SER A 230 22.65 -2.42 -14.53
C SER A 230 23.99 -2.38 -13.78
N SER A 231 24.04 -1.66 -12.65
CA SER A 231 25.22 -1.53 -11.78
C SER A 231 25.41 -2.70 -10.81
N LEU A 232 24.42 -3.59 -10.69
CA LEU A 232 24.42 -4.66 -9.70
C LEU A 232 25.05 -5.94 -10.27
N GLY A 233 26.19 -6.32 -9.69
CA GLY A 233 26.89 -7.57 -9.99
C GLY A 233 27.10 -8.42 -8.73
N VAL A 234 27.69 -9.60 -8.93
CA VAL A 234 28.12 -10.46 -7.82
C VAL A 234 29.14 -9.70 -6.97
N GLY A 235 28.90 -9.59 -5.68
CA GLY A 235 29.70 -8.87 -4.70
C GLY A 235 29.23 -7.45 -4.39
N SER A 236 28.36 -6.85 -5.22
CA SER A 236 27.85 -5.49 -5.02
C SER A 236 26.97 -5.41 -3.77
N ALA A 237 27.06 -4.28 -3.05
CA ALA A 237 26.12 -3.95 -1.98
C ALA A 237 24.77 -3.54 -2.59
N CYS A 238 23.68 -3.98 -1.98
CA CYS A 238 22.32 -3.68 -2.40
C CYS A 238 21.38 -3.61 -1.19
N LEU A 239 20.21 -3.01 -1.37
CA LEU A 239 19.08 -3.20 -0.47
C LEU A 239 18.19 -4.29 -1.07
N ALA A 240 17.89 -5.31 -0.27
CA ALA A 240 17.03 -6.39 -0.67
C ALA A 240 15.83 -6.51 0.26
N LYS A 241 14.69 -6.85 -0.32
CA LYS A 241 13.44 -7.05 0.42
C LYS A 241 13.42 -8.40 1.09
N HIS A 242 13.17 -8.41 2.40
CA HIS A 242 13.04 -9.62 3.18
C HIS A 242 11.55 -10.04 3.32
N SER A 243 11.31 -11.29 3.75
CA SER A 243 9.98 -11.90 3.91
C SER A 243 9.02 -11.13 4.82
N ASP A 244 9.54 -10.26 5.69
CA ASP A 244 8.70 -9.42 6.52
C ASP A 244 8.19 -8.17 5.79
N GLY A 245 8.74 -7.83 4.61
CA GLY A 245 8.40 -6.63 3.84
C GLY A 245 9.22 -5.40 4.23
N ILE A 246 10.41 -5.58 4.80
CA ILE A 246 11.39 -4.51 5.05
C ILE A 246 12.57 -4.71 4.11
N TRP A 247 13.15 -3.59 3.67
CA TRP A 247 14.37 -3.56 2.88
C TRP A 247 15.59 -3.50 3.81
N TYR A 248 16.49 -4.48 3.65
CA TYR A 248 17.70 -4.61 4.45
C TYR A 248 18.94 -4.54 3.57
N THR A 249 20.04 -4.05 4.12
CA THR A 249 21.33 -4.06 3.43
C THR A 249 21.82 -5.51 3.27
N ALA A 250 22.27 -5.82 2.07
CA ALA A 250 22.70 -7.14 1.66
C ALA A 250 23.79 -7.04 0.60
N LYS A 251 24.50 -8.14 0.38
CA LYS A 251 25.46 -8.30 -0.72
C LYS A 251 24.98 -9.38 -1.68
N ILE A 252 25.09 -9.11 -2.97
CA ILE A 252 24.71 -10.06 -4.01
C ILE A 252 25.79 -11.15 -4.05
N THR A 253 25.39 -12.40 -3.89
CA THR A 253 26.29 -13.56 -3.92
C THR A 253 26.24 -14.30 -5.25
N ASP A 254 25.10 -14.25 -5.93
CA ASP A 254 24.91 -14.90 -7.22
C ASP A 254 23.83 -14.19 -8.03
N VAL A 255 23.94 -14.24 -9.35
CA VAL A 255 22.98 -13.61 -10.28
C VAL A 255 22.63 -14.61 -11.38
N ASP A 256 21.41 -15.13 -11.31
CA ASP A 256 20.85 -16.05 -12.29
C ASP A 256 19.73 -15.33 -13.05
N THR A 257 19.90 -15.01 -14.34
CA THR A 257 18.88 -14.43 -15.26
C THR A 257 17.54 -14.02 -14.60
N GLY A 258 17.50 -12.86 -13.93
CA GLY A 258 16.31 -12.29 -13.29
C GLY A 258 16.12 -12.55 -11.78
N TYR A 259 16.95 -13.41 -11.19
CA TYR A 259 17.00 -13.76 -9.77
C TYR A 259 18.37 -13.41 -9.17
N TYR A 260 18.35 -12.75 -8.03
CA TYR A 260 19.53 -12.35 -7.28
C TYR A 260 19.56 -13.12 -5.96
N THR A 261 20.64 -13.86 -5.72
CA THR A 261 20.86 -14.50 -4.42
C THR A 261 21.59 -13.51 -3.54
N VAL A 262 20.94 -13.05 -2.47
CA VAL A 262 21.47 -12.02 -1.59
C VAL A 262 21.76 -12.57 -0.20
N LYS A 263 22.89 -12.13 0.35
CA LYS A 263 23.28 -12.36 1.74
C LYS A 263 23.10 -11.08 2.53
N PHE A 264 22.15 -11.07 3.45
CA PHE A 264 21.91 -9.94 4.33
C PHE A 264 23.07 -9.71 5.29
N ASP A 265 23.38 -8.44 5.59
CA ASP A 265 24.42 -8.08 6.55
C ASP A 265 24.05 -8.50 7.98
N SER A 266 22.74 -8.54 8.27
CA SER A 266 22.24 -9.02 9.55
C SER A 266 22.30 -10.55 9.62
N LEU A 267 23.14 -11.07 10.51
CA LEU A 267 23.27 -12.50 10.79
C LEU A 267 21.97 -13.19 11.25
N LEU A 268 20.94 -12.42 11.62
CA LEU A 268 19.63 -12.93 12.00
C LEU A 268 18.77 -13.30 10.79
N LEU A 269 19.11 -12.76 9.63
CA LEU A 269 18.40 -12.97 8.37
C LEU A 269 19.14 -14.04 7.57
N LYS A 270 18.40 -15.00 7.02
CA LYS A 270 18.96 -16.05 6.17
C LYS A 270 19.13 -15.52 4.76
N GLU A 271 20.10 -16.08 4.04
CA GLU A 271 20.24 -15.87 2.60
C GLU A 271 18.90 -16.13 1.88
N ALA A 272 18.61 -15.29 0.90
CA ALA A 272 17.36 -15.33 0.16
C ALA A 272 17.61 -15.13 -1.33
N VAL A 273 16.78 -15.80 -2.14
CA VAL A 273 16.71 -15.57 -3.58
C VAL A 273 15.55 -14.61 -3.81
N VAL A 274 15.84 -13.49 -4.46
CA VAL A 274 14.90 -12.38 -4.68
C VAL A 274 14.88 -12.01 -6.16
N GLU A 275 13.72 -11.59 -6.65
CA GLU A 275 13.55 -11.11 -8.02
C GLU A 275 14.09 -9.67 -8.18
N GLY A 276 14.28 -9.20 -9.42
CA GLY A 276 14.77 -7.84 -9.71
C GLY A 276 13.96 -6.73 -9.02
N ASP A 277 12.63 -6.88 -8.92
CA ASP A 277 11.75 -5.92 -8.22
C ASP A 277 12.00 -5.85 -6.71
N SER A 278 12.70 -6.83 -6.15
CA SER A 278 13.01 -6.96 -4.72
C SER A 278 14.47 -6.63 -4.38
N VAL A 279 15.22 -6.06 -5.32
CA VAL A 279 16.60 -5.60 -5.13
C VAL A 279 16.72 -4.18 -5.68
N ILE A 280 17.36 -3.29 -4.92
CA ILE A 280 17.71 -1.95 -5.39
C ILE A 280 19.16 -1.64 -5.02
N PRO A 281 19.85 -0.78 -5.80
CA PRO A 281 21.13 -0.23 -5.40
C PRO A 281 21.05 0.48 -4.04
N PRO A 282 22.16 0.65 -3.33
CA PRO A 282 22.19 1.40 -2.08
C PRO A 282 21.63 2.81 -2.30
N LEU A 283 20.77 3.28 -1.39
CA LEU A 283 20.18 4.63 -1.46
C LEU A 283 21.22 5.77 -1.32
N ARG A 284 22.47 5.42 -1.00
CA ARG A 284 23.62 6.32 -1.01
C ARG A 284 24.71 5.71 -1.89
N SER A 285 25.12 6.43 -2.93
CA SER A 285 26.35 6.15 -3.67
C SER A 285 27.53 6.34 -2.74
N GLU A 286 28.36 5.32 -2.59
CA GLU A 286 29.59 5.35 -1.78
C GLU A 286 30.70 6.22 -2.40
N ASP A 287 30.44 6.91 -3.52
CA ASP A 287 31.35 7.85 -4.19
C ASP A 287 31.69 9.14 -3.40
N ALA A 288 31.27 9.24 -2.13
CA ALA A 288 31.64 10.32 -1.22
C ALA A 288 32.36 9.85 0.06
N ALA A 289 32.72 8.57 0.16
CA ALA A 289 33.46 8.04 1.30
C ALA A 289 34.62 7.11 0.86
N GLU A 290 35.43 7.55 -0.11
CA GLU A 290 36.82 7.11 -0.17
C GLU A 290 37.66 7.85 0.88
N SER A 291 37.85 7.20 2.01
CA SER A 291 39.06 7.35 2.82
C SER A 291 39.52 5.94 3.17
N GLY A 292 40.49 5.46 2.41
CA GLY A 292 40.97 4.09 2.47
C GLY A 292 41.76 3.77 3.73
N GLU A 293 41.59 2.53 4.17
CA GLU A 293 42.64 1.77 4.84
C GLU A 293 42.45 0.30 4.50
N SER A 294 43.34 -0.19 3.66
CA SER A 294 43.58 -1.62 3.47
C SER A 294 44.32 -2.11 4.71
N ASP A 295 43.78 -3.12 5.38
CA ASP A 295 44.60 -4.10 6.07
C ASP A 295 43.89 -5.46 6.02
N GLU A 296 44.53 -6.33 5.27
CA GLU A 296 44.39 -7.76 5.24
C GLU A 296 44.83 -8.35 6.59
N ASP A 297 43.98 -9.14 7.24
CA ASP A 297 44.47 -10.31 7.98
C ASP A 297 43.36 -11.34 8.25
N SER A 298 43.59 -12.51 7.66
CA SER A 298 42.86 -13.75 7.84
C SER A 298 43.27 -14.40 9.17
N VAL A 299 42.33 -14.53 10.11
CA VAL A 299 42.38 -15.59 11.12
C VAL A 299 41.00 -16.23 11.31
N ASP A 300 40.93 -17.52 11.01
CA ASP A 300 39.89 -18.46 11.40
C ASP A 300 39.79 -18.50 12.94
N ASP A 301 38.67 -18.01 13.50
CA ASP A 301 38.29 -18.27 14.90
C ASP A 301 37.00 -19.08 14.94
N SER A 302 37.16 -20.36 14.62
CA SER A 302 36.21 -21.44 14.89
C SER A 302 36.17 -21.76 16.40
N GLY A 303 35.64 -20.81 17.19
CA GLY A 303 35.38 -20.94 18.62
C GLY A 303 34.01 -21.53 18.96
N TYR A 304 33.93 -22.87 18.95
CA TYR A 304 32.88 -23.72 19.51
C TYR A 304 31.91 -23.08 20.54
N ALA A 305 30.65 -22.83 20.15
CA ALA A 305 29.53 -22.84 21.09
C ALA A 305 28.91 -24.24 21.11
N LYS A 306 29.54 -25.13 21.90
CA LYS A 306 29.06 -26.47 22.20
C LYS A 306 27.70 -26.37 22.92
N GLY A 307 26.64 -26.87 22.27
CA GLY A 307 25.39 -27.18 22.96
C GLY A 307 25.66 -28.19 24.07
N VAL A 308 25.25 -27.87 25.29
CA VAL A 308 25.29 -28.77 26.46
C VAL A 308 23.85 -28.97 26.94
N PRO A 309 23.47 -30.21 27.29
CA PRO A 309 22.08 -30.64 27.33
C PRO A 309 21.32 -30.19 28.57
N GLU A 310 20.02 -30.34 28.46
CA GLU A 310 19.02 -30.34 29.54
C GLU A 310 19.50 -31.21 30.72
N ASN A 311 19.59 -30.61 31.92
CA ASN A 311 20.09 -31.13 33.20
C ASN A 311 21.62 -31.15 33.43
N GLY A 312 22.09 -30.09 34.11
CA GLY A 312 23.34 -30.09 34.86
C GLY A 312 23.39 -28.88 35.80
N GLU A 313 23.71 -29.10 37.08
CA GLU A 313 23.95 -28.07 38.09
C GLU A 313 24.97 -27.02 37.62
N TRP A 314 24.59 -25.74 37.68
CA TRP A 314 25.48 -24.63 37.37
C TRP A 314 26.31 -24.30 38.61
N SER A 315 27.57 -24.73 38.64
CA SER A 315 28.58 -24.15 39.53
C SER A 315 28.91 -22.73 39.05
N PRO A 316 28.95 -21.72 39.94
CA PRO A 316 29.13 -20.34 39.53
C PRO A 316 30.57 -20.13 39.03
N ALA A 317 30.72 -19.88 37.73
CA ALA A 317 31.94 -19.38 37.14
C ALA A 317 32.14 -17.90 37.52
N CYS A 318 32.58 -17.64 38.74
CA CYS A 318 33.11 -16.34 39.17
C CYS A 318 34.48 -16.51 39.81
N SER A 319 35.42 -17.09 39.07
CA SER A 319 36.86 -16.98 39.38
C SER A 319 37.67 -16.44 38.19
N SER A 320 37.04 -15.94 37.12
CA SER A 320 37.75 -15.17 36.10
C SER A 320 37.98 -13.76 36.63
N SER A 321 39.26 -13.36 36.69
CA SER A 321 39.75 -12.07 37.17
C SER A 321 38.85 -10.88 36.79
N PHE A 322 38.38 -10.15 37.79
CA PHE A 322 37.75 -8.84 37.61
C PHE A 322 38.64 -7.97 36.70
N GLY A 323 38.08 -7.48 35.58
CA GLY A 323 38.84 -6.75 34.54
C GLY A 323 39.03 -7.48 33.20
N GLY A 324 38.41 -8.65 32.98
CA GLY A 324 38.54 -9.38 31.69
C GLY A 324 38.09 -8.59 30.44
N TRP A 325 37.24 -7.57 30.59
CA TRP A 325 36.83 -6.67 29.51
C TRP A 325 37.96 -5.74 29.03
N GLU A 326 39.05 -5.62 29.80
CA GLU A 326 40.22 -4.80 29.44
C GLU A 326 41.19 -5.51 28.52
N ALA A 327 41.04 -6.82 28.32
CA ALA A 327 41.79 -7.54 27.29
C ALA A 327 41.50 -7.01 25.88
N HIS A 328 40.30 -6.45 25.67
CA HIS A 328 39.82 -5.96 24.37
C HIS A 328 39.68 -4.43 24.32
N THR A 329 40.09 -3.70 25.36
CA THR A 329 40.01 -2.24 25.40
C THR A 329 41.32 -1.65 25.92
N ARG A 330 41.70 -0.42 25.50
CA ARG A 330 42.99 0.23 25.86
C ARG A 330 43.11 0.66 27.33
N GLY A 331 42.51 -0.08 28.27
CA GLY A 331 42.56 0.16 29.72
C GLY A 331 41.87 1.46 30.16
N ILE A 332 40.90 1.96 29.38
CA ILE A 332 40.18 3.21 29.70
C ILE A 332 39.24 2.99 30.89
N GLY A 333 38.61 1.81 30.97
CA GLY A 333 37.69 1.45 32.06
C GLY A 333 38.36 1.44 33.44
N SER A 334 39.50 0.75 33.59
CA SER A 334 40.27 0.70 34.84
C SER A 334 40.80 2.06 35.23
N LYS A 335 41.33 2.84 34.27
CA LYS A 335 41.80 4.20 34.54
C LYS A 335 40.70 5.08 35.10
N LEU A 336 39.50 5.00 34.53
CA LEU A 336 38.35 5.75 35.01
C LEU A 336 37.89 5.29 36.40
N LEU A 337 37.87 3.97 36.66
CA LEU A 337 37.54 3.41 37.97
C LEU A 337 38.52 3.91 39.04
N VAL A 338 39.83 3.85 38.77
CA VAL A 338 40.86 4.36 39.69
C VAL A 338 40.70 5.87 39.91
N GLN A 339 40.41 6.64 38.85
CA GLN A 339 40.17 8.09 38.96
C GLN A 339 38.94 8.42 39.82
N MET A 340 37.95 7.53 39.86
CA MET A 340 36.74 7.65 40.69
C MET A 340 36.91 7.05 42.09
N GLY A 341 38.13 6.67 42.48
CA GLY A 341 38.46 6.17 43.82
C GLY A 341 38.23 4.68 44.03
N TYR A 342 38.18 3.88 42.95
CA TYR A 342 38.18 2.42 43.05
C TYR A 342 39.58 1.90 43.38
N GLU A 343 39.71 1.19 44.50
CA GLU A 343 40.89 0.39 44.81
C GLU A 343 40.64 -1.06 44.39
N PHE A 344 41.57 -1.65 43.64
CA PHE A 344 41.46 -3.04 43.17
C PHE A 344 41.15 -4.01 44.33
N GLY A 345 40.01 -4.70 44.23
CA GLY A 345 39.56 -5.67 45.24
C GLY A 345 38.68 -5.07 46.36
N LYS A 346 38.39 -3.76 46.35
CA LYS A 346 37.45 -3.11 47.27
C LYS A 346 36.21 -2.60 46.53
N GLY A 347 35.20 -2.21 47.29
CA GLY A 347 34.02 -1.55 46.77
C GLY A 347 34.28 -0.09 46.43
N LEU A 348 33.50 0.46 45.50
CA LEU A 348 33.53 1.90 45.22
C LEU A 348 32.92 2.70 46.40
N GLY A 349 33.62 3.71 46.93
CA GLY A 349 33.11 4.58 48.01
C GLY A 349 34.21 5.11 48.92
N LYS A 350 33.92 6.17 49.71
CA LYS A 350 34.91 6.89 50.53
C LYS A 350 35.68 6.01 51.53
N ASN A 351 35.05 4.91 51.98
CA ASN A 351 35.65 3.93 52.89
C ASN A 351 35.76 2.52 52.27
N GLY A 352 35.58 2.38 50.95
CA GLY A 352 35.54 1.07 50.29
C GLY A 352 34.26 0.25 50.52
N GLU A 353 33.18 0.88 50.96
CA GLU A 353 31.89 0.26 51.36
C GLU A 353 31.04 -0.25 50.18
N GLY A 354 31.44 0.04 48.95
CA GLY A 354 30.70 -0.39 47.77
C GLY A 354 30.68 -1.91 47.59
N ARG A 355 29.84 -2.37 46.67
CA ARG A 355 29.77 -3.79 46.33
C ARG A 355 31.04 -4.19 45.57
N VAL A 356 31.77 -5.16 46.10
CA VAL A 356 33.02 -5.69 45.50
C VAL A 356 32.72 -6.56 44.27
N GLU A 357 31.62 -7.32 44.32
CA GLU A 357 31.24 -8.22 43.23
C GLU A 357 30.24 -7.58 42.26
N PRO A 358 30.45 -7.70 40.94
CA PRO A 358 29.50 -7.25 39.94
C PRO A 358 28.08 -7.81 40.16
N VAL A 359 27.06 -7.01 39.85
CA VAL A 359 25.66 -7.46 39.92
C VAL A 359 25.40 -8.43 38.76
N GLN A 360 25.15 -9.70 39.09
CA GLN A 360 24.83 -10.71 38.07
C GLN A 360 23.48 -10.42 37.41
N ALA A 361 23.45 -10.38 36.08
CA ALA A 361 22.23 -10.27 35.31
C ALA A 361 21.53 -11.64 35.26
N VAL A 362 20.36 -11.74 35.90
CA VAL A 362 19.51 -12.94 35.82
C VAL A 362 18.52 -12.75 34.67
N VAL A 363 18.68 -13.50 33.59
CA VAL A 363 17.73 -13.48 32.47
C VAL A 363 16.44 -14.18 32.88
N LEU A 364 15.33 -13.43 32.92
CA LEU A 364 14.01 -13.95 33.25
C LEU A 364 13.33 -14.58 32.01
N PRO A 365 12.46 -15.59 32.20
CA PRO A 365 11.71 -16.20 31.11
C PRO A 365 10.82 -15.18 30.37
N ARG A 366 10.82 -15.21 29.04
CA ARG A 366 9.99 -14.33 28.20
C ARG A 366 8.49 -14.58 28.44
N GLY A 367 7.70 -13.51 28.51
CA GLY A 367 6.23 -13.58 28.58
C GLY A 367 5.63 -13.82 29.97
N LYS A 368 6.40 -13.66 31.05
CA LYS A 368 5.92 -13.78 32.44
C LYS A 368 6.09 -12.48 33.21
N SER A 369 5.17 -12.19 34.11
CA SER A 369 5.27 -11.01 34.99
C SER A 369 6.42 -11.16 35.98
N LEU A 370 6.97 -10.04 36.45
CA LEU A 370 8.05 -10.01 37.44
C LEU A 370 7.64 -10.72 38.74
N ASP A 371 6.38 -10.58 39.15
CA ASP A 371 5.83 -11.23 40.34
C ASP A 371 5.88 -12.77 40.24
N GLN A 372 5.53 -13.31 39.06
CA GLN A 372 5.57 -14.75 38.83
C GLN A 372 7.01 -15.27 38.77
N CYS A 373 7.95 -14.47 38.25
CA CYS A 373 9.36 -14.81 38.25
C CYS A 373 9.97 -14.80 39.66
N ALA A 374 9.60 -13.81 40.49
CA ALA A 374 10.00 -13.73 41.89
C ALA A 374 9.46 -14.92 42.70
N GLU A 375 8.19 -15.30 42.50
CA GLU A 375 7.56 -16.44 43.16
C GLU A 375 8.24 -17.77 42.79
N VAL A 376 8.59 -17.97 41.51
CA VAL A 376 9.31 -19.17 41.04
C VAL A 376 10.72 -19.25 41.65
N LEU A 377 11.44 -18.13 41.75
CA LEU A 377 12.75 -18.08 42.39
C LEU A 377 12.68 -18.34 43.89
N GLN A 378 11.65 -17.83 44.57
CA GLN A 378 11.42 -18.08 46.00
C GLN A 378 11.05 -19.56 46.27
N LYS A 379 10.17 -20.14 45.45
CA LYS A 379 9.82 -21.57 45.54
C LYS A 379 11.02 -22.48 45.30
N LYS A 380 11.92 -22.11 44.38
CA LYS A 380 13.17 -22.82 44.10
C LYS A 380 14.16 -22.74 45.27
N LYS A 381 14.26 -21.58 45.93
CA LYS A 381 15.06 -21.41 47.17
C LYS A 381 14.51 -22.19 48.36
N GLN A 382 13.20 -22.46 48.39
CA GLN A 382 12.53 -23.18 49.48
C GLN A 382 12.49 -24.71 49.29
N GLY A 383 13.13 -25.26 48.24
CA GLY A 383 13.35 -26.70 48.11
C GLY A 383 12.08 -27.57 47.97
N LYS A 384 10.92 -27.00 47.65
CA LYS A 384 9.67 -27.75 47.46
C LYS A 384 9.36 -27.94 45.97
N LEU A 385 10.04 -28.89 45.34
CA LEU A 385 9.56 -29.54 44.12
C LEU A 385 9.95 -31.04 44.19
N GLU A 386 8.96 -31.87 44.51
CA GLU A 386 9.02 -33.32 44.29
C GLU A 386 8.88 -33.61 42.78
N PRO A 387 9.74 -34.46 42.17
CA PRO A 387 9.63 -34.84 40.76
C PRO A 387 8.72 -36.07 40.61
N GLY A 388 7.55 -35.93 39.98
CA GLY A 388 6.55 -37.00 39.95
C GLY A 388 5.69 -37.10 38.68
N LYS A 389 6.20 -37.86 37.70
CA LYS A 389 5.50 -38.69 36.70
C LYS A 389 4.74 -38.03 35.54
N SER A 390 5.30 -38.27 34.37
CA SER A 390 4.65 -38.33 33.06
C SER A 390 3.48 -39.33 33.04
N ARG A 391 2.33 -38.90 32.50
CA ARG A 391 1.31 -39.80 31.96
C ARG A 391 0.80 -39.30 30.62
N LYS A 392 1.31 -39.97 29.59
CA LYS A 392 0.76 -40.13 28.24
C LYS A 392 -0.64 -40.72 28.34
N CYS A 393 -1.65 -40.16 27.65
CA CYS A 393 -2.87 -40.89 27.30
C CYS A 393 -3.38 -40.48 25.93
N ARG A 394 -3.63 -41.52 25.13
CA ARG A 394 -4.16 -41.58 23.77
C ARG A 394 -5.64 -41.18 23.71
N ALA A 395 -6.05 -40.82 22.49
CA ALA A 395 -7.42 -40.72 22.04
C ALA A 395 -8.20 -42.05 22.10
N LYS A 396 -9.48 -42.01 22.52
CA LYS A 396 -10.65 -42.58 21.80
C LYS A 396 -11.94 -42.22 22.56
N GLY A 397 -13.01 -41.92 21.81
CA GLY A 397 -14.25 -41.32 22.29
C GLY A 397 -15.37 -42.27 22.74
N SER A 398 -16.59 -41.74 22.63
CA SER A 398 -17.94 -42.30 22.82
C SER A 398 -18.63 -42.07 24.17
N ASN A 399 -19.61 -41.17 24.10
CA ASN A 399 -20.97 -41.16 24.68
C ASN A 399 -21.26 -41.45 26.16
N SER A 400 -21.96 -40.46 26.72
CA SER A 400 -23.23 -40.53 27.47
C SER A 400 -23.22 -40.50 29.00
N VAL A 401 -24.21 -39.73 29.49
CA VAL A 401 -24.87 -39.73 30.81
C VAL A 401 -24.38 -38.67 31.83
N GLN A 402 -25.23 -37.64 31.97
CA GLN A 402 -25.34 -36.71 33.11
C GLN A 402 -26.00 -37.42 34.32
N PRO A 403 -25.81 -36.98 35.59
CA PRO A 403 -26.39 -35.71 36.08
C PRO A 403 -25.62 -34.98 37.21
N GLY A 404 -25.99 -33.70 37.46
CA GLY A 404 -25.90 -33.11 38.81
C GLY A 404 -25.13 -31.80 38.98
N GLY A 405 -25.78 -30.70 38.59
CA GLY A 405 -25.54 -29.27 38.85
C GLY A 405 -24.53 -28.76 39.89
N ARG A 406 -23.80 -27.70 39.47
CA ARG A 406 -23.59 -26.42 40.19
C ARG A 406 -23.21 -25.34 39.14
N LYS A 407 -24.02 -24.28 39.01
CA LYS A 407 -23.78 -23.18 38.04
C LYS A 407 -22.81 -22.15 38.63
N ALA A 408 -21.87 -21.68 37.81
CA ALA A 408 -20.96 -20.58 38.12
C ALA A 408 -21.71 -19.25 38.33
N PRO A 409 -21.16 -18.28 39.10
CA PRO A 409 -21.81 -16.99 39.32
C PRO A 409 -21.91 -16.19 38.01
N ARG A 410 -23.11 -15.67 37.73
CA ARG A 410 -23.42 -14.82 36.57
C ARG A 410 -22.59 -13.53 36.62
N ASN A 411 -21.92 -13.18 35.52
CA ASN A 411 -21.21 -11.91 35.38
C ASN A 411 -22.15 -10.81 34.87
N VAL A 412 -21.82 -9.55 35.15
CA VAL A 412 -22.58 -8.35 34.73
C VAL A 412 -22.81 -8.32 33.20
N PHE A 413 -21.90 -8.93 32.45
CA PHE A 413 -22.01 -9.09 30.99
C PHE A 413 -23.07 -10.11 30.57
N ASP A 414 -23.35 -11.14 31.37
CA ASP A 414 -24.46 -12.07 31.13
C ASP A 414 -25.80 -11.35 31.33
N PHE A 415 -25.89 -10.47 32.32
CA PHE A 415 -27.07 -9.64 32.58
C PHE A 415 -27.32 -8.61 31.46
N LEU A 416 -26.27 -7.97 30.95
CA LEU A 416 -26.34 -7.07 29.78
C LEU A 416 -26.75 -7.83 28.52
N ASN A 417 -26.21 -9.02 28.30
CA ASN A 417 -26.58 -9.88 27.17
C ASN A 417 -28.04 -10.36 27.25
N GLU A 418 -28.55 -10.58 28.47
CA GLU A 418 -29.94 -10.98 28.71
C GLU A 418 -30.92 -9.82 28.53
N LYS A 419 -30.55 -8.59 28.92
CA LYS A 419 -31.38 -7.39 28.72
C LYS A 419 -31.33 -6.78 27.32
N LEU A 420 -30.26 -6.98 26.56
CA LEU A 420 -30.15 -6.49 25.17
C LEU A 420 -30.77 -7.46 24.15
N ARG A 421 -31.02 -8.73 24.51
CA ARG A 421 -31.59 -9.76 23.62
C ARG A 421 -33.08 -10.06 23.85
N GLY A 422 -33.87 -9.15 24.41
CA GLY A 422 -35.28 -9.47 24.72
C GLY A 422 -36.26 -8.31 24.79
N LYS A 423 -36.64 -7.76 23.63
CA LYS A 423 -38.01 -7.26 23.36
C LYS A 423 -38.29 -7.17 21.86
N SER A 424 -38.43 -8.34 21.24
CA SER A 424 -39.20 -8.52 20.00
C SER A 424 -39.65 -9.98 19.91
N ALA A 425 -40.76 -10.28 20.57
CA ALA A 425 -41.50 -11.50 20.30
C ALA A 425 -42.39 -11.22 19.08
N GLY A 426 -42.08 -11.90 17.97
CA GLY A 426 -43.01 -12.16 16.87
C GLY A 426 -42.76 -11.41 15.56
N ASP A 427 -41.77 -11.84 14.77
CA ASP A 427 -42.04 -12.19 13.36
C ASP A 427 -40.88 -12.98 12.73
N LYS A 428 -41.22 -13.92 11.85
CA LYS A 428 -40.28 -14.85 11.20
C LYS A 428 -39.53 -14.17 10.06
N ALA A 429 -38.20 -14.10 10.15
CA ALA A 429 -37.29 -14.06 8.99
C ALA A 429 -35.89 -14.53 9.41
N GLY A 430 -35.29 -15.43 8.63
CA GLY A 430 -34.07 -16.16 8.97
C GLY A 430 -32.82 -15.27 9.01
N GLY A 431 -32.16 -15.24 10.18
CA GLY A 431 -30.80 -14.74 10.36
C GLY A 431 -29.89 -15.90 10.76
N VAL A 432 -28.94 -16.23 9.88
CA VAL A 432 -27.98 -17.33 10.03
C VAL A 432 -27.05 -17.06 11.21
N ALA A 433 -26.85 -18.08 12.05
CA ALA A 433 -25.87 -18.08 13.13
C ALA A 433 -24.45 -17.88 12.59
N LEU A 434 -23.71 -16.91 13.14
CA LEU A 434 -22.27 -16.77 12.90
C LEU A 434 -21.52 -17.90 13.62
N PRO A 435 -20.78 -18.78 12.91
CA PRO A 435 -19.89 -19.72 13.55
C PRO A 435 -18.60 -19.00 14.00
N GLN A 436 -18.10 -19.42 15.15
CA GLN A 436 -16.83 -19.00 15.74
C GLN A 436 -15.68 -19.38 14.79
N ARG A 437 -15.11 -18.38 14.09
CA ARG A 437 -14.10 -18.62 13.05
C ARG A 437 -12.69 -18.79 13.63
N ASN A 438 -12.02 -19.83 13.16
CA ASN A 438 -10.60 -20.11 13.33
C ASN A 438 -9.74 -19.05 12.61
N SER A 439 -8.56 -18.71 13.14
CA SER A 439 -7.62 -17.72 12.60
C SER A 439 -7.19 -17.94 11.14
N LYS A 440 -7.41 -19.14 10.59
CA LYS A 440 -7.17 -19.46 9.17
C LYS A 440 -8.27 -18.99 8.21
N GLU A 441 -9.49 -18.71 8.67
CA GLU A 441 -10.60 -18.25 7.81
C GLU A 441 -10.58 -16.75 7.52
N ILE A 442 -9.82 -15.97 8.29
CA ILE A 442 -9.65 -14.53 8.09
C ILE A 442 -8.94 -14.25 6.76
N TYR A 443 -8.01 -15.12 6.34
CA TYR A 443 -7.26 -14.99 5.08
C TYR A 443 -8.09 -15.30 3.83
N HIS A 444 -9.21 -16.02 3.95
CA HIS A 444 -10.16 -16.25 2.86
C HIS A 444 -11.33 -15.25 2.86
N ALA A 445 -11.48 -14.45 3.92
CA ALA A 445 -12.52 -13.44 4.00
C ALA A 445 -12.32 -12.35 2.93
N SER A 446 -11.09 -11.92 2.64
CA SER A 446 -10.80 -10.90 1.62
C SER A 446 -11.17 -11.35 0.19
N LYS A 447 -10.89 -12.61 -0.17
CA LYS A 447 -11.32 -13.19 -1.46
C LYS A 447 -12.84 -13.38 -1.51
N SER A 448 -13.46 -13.71 -0.37
CA SER A 448 -14.91 -13.85 -0.26
C SER A 448 -15.64 -12.51 -0.33
N THR A 449 -15.07 -11.44 0.25
CA THR A 449 -15.65 -10.09 0.21
C THR A 449 -15.50 -9.46 -1.16
N LYS A 450 -14.36 -9.63 -1.85
CA LYS A 450 -14.20 -9.19 -3.26
C LYS A 450 -15.23 -9.84 -4.19
N LYS A 451 -15.44 -11.16 -4.03
CA LYS A 451 -16.49 -11.87 -4.79
C LYS A 451 -17.88 -11.36 -4.43
N ALA A 452 -18.17 -11.09 -3.16
CA ALA A 452 -19.47 -10.56 -2.74
C ALA A 452 -19.73 -9.13 -3.27
N LEU A 453 -18.71 -8.27 -3.27
CA LEU A 453 -18.78 -6.92 -3.85
C LEU A 453 -19.02 -6.98 -5.36
N SER A 454 -18.27 -7.80 -6.09
CA SER A 454 -18.42 -8.01 -7.52
C SER A 454 -19.83 -8.53 -7.89
N VAL A 455 -20.36 -9.49 -7.13
CA VAL A 455 -21.74 -9.98 -7.32
C VAL A 455 -22.77 -8.87 -7.04
N SER A 456 -22.54 -8.06 -6.01
CA SER A 456 -23.45 -6.96 -5.67
C SER A 456 -23.45 -5.85 -6.73
N LEU A 457 -22.29 -5.57 -7.33
CA LEU A 457 -22.15 -4.64 -8.46
C LEU A 457 -22.95 -5.17 -9.66
N PHE A 458 -22.73 -6.43 -10.04
CA PHE A 458 -23.45 -7.07 -11.14
C PHE A 458 -24.98 -7.08 -10.94
N GLN A 459 -25.45 -7.37 -9.72
CA GLN A 459 -26.89 -7.31 -9.41
C GLN A 459 -27.45 -5.87 -9.47
N THR A 460 -26.62 -4.87 -9.16
CA THR A 460 -27.02 -3.46 -9.22
C THR A 460 -27.07 -2.99 -10.67
N THR A 461 -26.09 -3.35 -11.51
CA THR A 461 -26.09 -3.03 -12.95
C THR A 461 -27.27 -3.70 -13.66
N GLU A 462 -27.60 -4.96 -13.35
CA GLU A 462 -28.78 -5.63 -13.90
C GLU A 462 -30.09 -4.89 -13.55
N LYS A 463 -30.22 -4.41 -12.31
CA LYS A 463 -31.37 -3.60 -11.88
C LYS A 463 -31.42 -2.25 -12.57
N ILE A 464 -30.27 -1.62 -12.82
CA ILE A 464 -30.17 -0.37 -13.58
C ILE A 464 -30.69 -0.61 -15.00
N GLU A 465 -30.21 -1.64 -15.69
CA GLU A 465 -30.67 -1.99 -17.03
C GLU A 465 -32.17 -2.31 -17.07
N GLN A 466 -32.68 -3.01 -16.07
CA GLN A 466 -34.11 -3.30 -15.94
C GLN A 466 -34.92 -2.02 -15.75
N THR A 467 -34.51 -1.14 -14.85
CA THR A 467 -35.17 0.15 -14.60
C THR A 467 -35.11 1.04 -15.85
N GLN A 468 -34.00 1.05 -16.58
CA GLN A 468 -33.87 1.77 -17.85
C GLN A 468 -34.81 1.21 -18.93
N ARG A 469 -34.97 -0.13 -19.01
CA ARG A 469 -35.96 -0.77 -19.89
C ARG A 469 -37.39 -0.36 -19.51
N ASP A 470 -37.70 -0.32 -18.22
CA ASP A 470 -39.01 0.10 -17.73
C ASP A 470 -39.30 1.57 -18.04
N ILE A 471 -38.31 2.45 -17.86
CA ILE A 471 -38.40 3.88 -18.24
C ILE A 471 -38.74 4.02 -19.72
N ARG A 472 -38.02 3.32 -20.61
CA ARG A 472 -38.32 3.34 -22.06
C ARG A 472 -39.73 2.84 -22.35
N GLY A 473 -40.16 1.78 -21.67
CA GLY A 473 -41.52 1.23 -21.81
C GLY A 473 -42.60 2.23 -21.37
N ILE A 474 -42.40 2.91 -20.24
CA ILE A 474 -43.32 3.93 -19.71
C ILE A 474 -43.36 5.14 -20.65
N GLN A 475 -42.22 5.59 -21.16
CA GLN A 475 -42.15 6.67 -22.15
C GLN A 475 -42.92 6.34 -23.43
N GLN A 476 -42.80 5.11 -23.95
CA GLN A 476 -43.58 4.66 -25.10
C GLN A 476 -45.08 4.54 -24.80
N ALA A 477 -45.46 4.19 -23.56
CA ALA A 477 -46.85 4.16 -23.14
C ALA A 477 -47.43 5.59 -22.99
N LEU A 478 -46.63 6.55 -22.52
CA LEU A 478 -46.98 7.96 -22.48
C LEU A 478 -47.22 8.50 -23.89
N ALA A 479 -46.29 8.27 -24.82
CA ALA A 479 -46.42 8.69 -26.22
C ALA A 479 -47.72 8.22 -26.88
N ARG A 480 -48.23 7.03 -26.49
CA ARG A 480 -49.49 6.46 -27.00
C ARG A 480 -50.76 7.01 -26.34
N ASN A 481 -50.67 7.51 -25.10
CA ASN A 481 -51.80 7.97 -24.30
C ASN A 481 -51.96 9.50 -24.25
N ILE A 482 -50.96 10.26 -24.72
CA ILE A 482 -51.03 11.71 -24.86
C ILE A 482 -52.29 12.09 -25.65
N GLY A 483 -53.13 12.94 -25.04
CA GLY A 483 -54.35 13.48 -25.66
C GLY A 483 -55.61 12.60 -25.59
N ARG A 484 -55.52 11.31 -25.21
CA ARG A 484 -56.71 10.41 -25.14
C ARG A 484 -57.24 10.17 -23.73
N HIS A 485 -56.34 9.99 -22.76
CA HIS A 485 -56.72 9.70 -21.37
C HIS A 485 -55.86 10.49 -20.38
N SER A 486 -56.36 11.68 -20.01
CA SER A 486 -55.64 12.63 -19.12
C SER A 486 -55.22 12.00 -17.78
N ILE A 487 -56.13 11.26 -17.12
CA ILE A 487 -55.85 10.62 -15.83
C ILE A 487 -54.80 9.49 -15.96
N ALA A 488 -54.86 8.71 -17.03
CA ALA A 488 -53.89 7.64 -17.28
C ALA A 488 -52.49 8.18 -17.64
N ALA A 489 -52.43 9.31 -18.37
CA ALA A 489 -51.19 10.01 -18.65
C ALA A 489 -50.54 10.54 -17.35
N ALA A 490 -51.31 11.18 -16.47
CA ALA A 490 -50.80 11.65 -15.17
C ALA A 490 -50.23 10.52 -14.29
N GLN A 491 -50.89 9.36 -14.25
CA GLN A 491 -50.38 8.19 -13.53
C GLN A 491 -49.10 7.60 -14.14
N LEU A 492 -48.96 7.66 -15.46
CA LEU A 492 -47.74 7.20 -16.14
C LEU A 492 -46.57 8.19 -15.96
N GLU A 493 -46.84 9.50 -15.92
CA GLU A 493 -45.86 10.53 -15.59
C GLU A 493 -45.34 10.36 -14.16
N GLU A 494 -46.24 10.11 -13.19
CA GLU A 494 -45.84 9.82 -11.81
C GLU A 494 -44.96 8.56 -11.72
N LYS A 495 -45.34 7.49 -12.45
CA LYS A 495 -44.53 6.27 -12.53
C LYS A 495 -43.16 6.52 -13.16
N LEU A 496 -43.09 7.35 -14.20
CA LEU A 496 -41.83 7.74 -14.85
C LEU A 496 -40.93 8.49 -13.86
N ALA A 497 -41.49 9.47 -13.13
CA ALA A 497 -40.74 10.22 -12.12
C ALA A 497 -40.20 9.31 -11.01
N ASN A 498 -41.01 8.35 -10.54
CA ASN A 498 -40.58 7.34 -9.57
C ASN A 498 -39.48 6.42 -10.12
N ALA A 499 -39.59 5.96 -11.36
CA ALA A 499 -38.58 5.14 -12.02
C ALA A 499 -37.26 5.90 -12.22
N HIS A 500 -37.31 7.19 -12.60
CA HIS A 500 -36.13 8.06 -12.66
C HIS A 500 -35.46 8.22 -11.29
N LYS A 501 -36.24 8.41 -10.23
CA LYS A 501 -35.71 8.47 -8.86
C LYS A 501 -35.03 7.16 -8.44
N GLN A 502 -35.63 6.03 -8.76
CA GLN A 502 -35.05 4.71 -8.51
C GLN A 502 -33.75 4.50 -9.30
N LEU A 503 -33.72 4.93 -10.57
CA LEU A 503 -32.52 4.89 -11.39
C LEU A 503 -31.38 5.70 -10.75
N GLY A 504 -31.66 6.93 -10.30
CA GLY A 504 -30.66 7.75 -9.59
C GLY A 504 -30.16 7.09 -8.30
N GLN A 505 -31.04 6.44 -7.52
CA GLN A 505 -30.63 5.69 -6.32
C GLN A 505 -29.73 4.49 -6.65
N LEU A 506 -30.06 3.74 -7.71
CA LEU A 506 -29.27 2.60 -8.15
C LEU A 506 -27.92 3.03 -8.74
N GLN A 507 -27.87 4.13 -9.50
CA GLN A 507 -26.64 4.72 -10.02
C GLN A 507 -25.73 5.22 -8.89
N ALA A 508 -26.29 5.86 -7.86
CA ALA A 508 -25.53 6.24 -6.67
C ALA A 508 -24.99 5.00 -5.91
N GLN A 509 -25.77 3.92 -5.84
CA GLN A 509 -25.34 2.65 -5.26
C GLN A 509 -24.23 1.99 -6.09
N GLU A 510 -24.33 2.02 -7.42
CA GLU A 510 -23.31 1.52 -8.34
C GLU A 510 -22.00 2.30 -8.16
N ALA A 511 -22.06 3.63 -8.20
CA ALA A 511 -20.90 4.49 -7.98
C ALA A 511 -20.23 4.15 -6.65
N ARG A 512 -20.99 4.05 -5.57
CA ARG A 512 -20.46 3.64 -4.26
C ARG A 512 -19.75 2.28 -4.29
N LEU A 513 -20.35 1.26 -4.90
CA LEU A 513 -19.75 -0.08 -5.00
C LEU A 513 -18.47 -0.08 -5.85
N GLN A 514 -18.44 0.72 -6.92
CA GLN A 514 -17.24 0.91 -7.74
C GLN A 514 -16.13 1.60 -6.95
N ARG A 515 -16.44 2.63 -6.15
CA ARG A 515 -15.46 3.27 -5.24
C ARG A 515 -14.90 2.26 -4.23
N GLU A 516 -15.77 1.47 -3.58
CA GLU A 516 -15.33 0.42 -2.65
C GLU A 516 -14.41 -0.62 -3.33
N GLN A 517 -14.67 -0.96 -4.59
CA GLN A 517 -13.82 -1.86 -5.37
C GLN A 517 -12.45 -1.23 -5.70
N LYS A 518 -12.43 0.02 -6.18
CA LYS A 518 -11.19 0.76 -6.43
C LYS A 518 -10.35 0.88 -5.16
N LYS A 519 -10.95 1.27 -4.03
CA LYS A 519 -10.29 1.32 -2.72
C LYS A 519 -9.70 -0.03 -2.31
N ALA A 520 -10.42 -1.13 -2.56
CA ALA A 520 -9.92 -2.47 -2.27
C ALA A 520 -8.76 -2.92 -3.19
N ASP A 521 -8.66 -2.35 -4.40
CA ASP A 521 -7.60 -2.62 -5.35
C ASP A 521 -6.39 -1.70 -5.15
N THR A 522 -6.59 -0.42 -4.78
CA THR A 522 -5.51 0.45 -4.30
C THR A 522 -4.92 -0.07 -3.00
N HIS A 523 -5.75 -0.45 -2.02
CA HIS A 523 -5.28 -1.13 -0.80
C HIS A 523 -4.44 -2.37 -1.13
N LYS A 524 -4.87 -3.18 -2.11
CA LYS A 524 -4.09 -4.35 -2.55
C LYS A 524 -2.72 -3.92 -3.10
N LYS A 525 -2.66 -2.93 -4.00
CA LYS A 525 -1.40 -2.37 -4.53
C LYS A 525 -0.50 -1.80 -3.43
N MET A 526 -1.09 -1.23 -2.38
CA MET A 526 -0.38 -0.63 -1.24
C MET A 526 -0.01 -1.63 -0.13
N THR A 527 -0.41 -2.90 -0.23
CA THR A 527 -0.11 -3.92 0.79
C THR A 527 0.63 -5.13 0.23
N GLU A 528 0.46 -5.42 -1.06
CA GLU A 528 1.30 -6.32 -1.83
C GLU A 528 2.49 -5.53 -2.39
N PHE A 529 3.51 -5.35 -1.55
CA PHE A 529 4.86 -5.03 -2.04
C PHE A 529 5.65 -6.29 -2.19
#